data_AF-A0A6L8A1D4-F1
#
_entry.id   AF-A0A6L8A1D4-F1
#
_cell.length_a   1.000
_cell.length_b   1.000
_cell.length_c   1.000
_cell.angle_alpha   90.00
_cell.angle_beta   90.00
_cell.angle_gamma   90.00
#
_symmetry.space_group_name_H-M   'P 1'
#
loop_
_entity.id
_entity.type
_entity.pdbx_description
1 polymer ?
#
loop_
_entity_poly.entity_id
_entity_poly.type
_entity_poly.pdbx_seq_one_letter_code
_entity_poly.pdbx_strand_id
1 'polypeptide(L)'
;MTSGGTLGIIIPPSIPLILYGIVTEKSISDLFTAGIVPGILLTAVLGVYALWMNRHLPSKPWEFHAIAVALRRGIWALLLPVVLLGGIYTGYFSATEAAAVALGYALFIEIFVHREMRVRDFFNTSVETAKLLGTLFPIVAVALSIKSLLTVEQVPHALAEWIGTIVSDPVTFLLAMNVLLLLVGCFIDVISAILILGPLMLGIAETYGINPIHLGIIMVINLEVGFLTPPVGLNLIVATTAFRESFLLVCRAVLPFIALILAVLMVVTFVPELSLFLIR
;
A
#
# COMPACT_ATOMS: atom_id res chain seq x y z
N MET A 1 -9.61 0.80 -10.12
CA MET A 1 -9.97 0.65 -8.70
C MET A 1 -9.07 -0.35 -7.99
N THR A 2 -8.74 -1.47 -8.62
CA THR A 2 -7.83 -2.51 -8.09
C THR A 2 -6.45 -2.02 -7.65
N SER A 3 -5.86 -1.08 -8.39
CA SER A 3 -4.58 -0.42 -8.08
C SER A 3 -4.73 0.87 -7.24
N GLY A 4 -5.96 1.26 -6.90
CA GLY A 4 -6.20 2.50 -6.15
C GLY A 4 -5.78 2.40 -4.68
N GLY A 5 -5.92 1.22 -4.08
CA GLY A 5 -5.53 0.96 -2.69
C GLY A 5 -4.02 0.95 -2.47
N THR A 6 -3.23 0.87 -3.53
CA THR A 6 -1.79 0.67 -3.40
C THR A 6 -1.01 1.98 -3.33
N LEU A 7 -1.55 3.05 -3.92
CA LEU A 7 -1.13 4.43 -3.65
C LEU A 7 -1.25 4.79 -2.15
N GLY A 8 -2.22 4.22 -1.44
CA GLY A 8 -2.42 4.45 0.00
C GLY A 8 -1.33 3.88 0.90
N ILE A 9 -0.44 3.02 0.37
CA ILE A 9 0.70 2.47 1.11
C ILE A 9 1.88 3.45 1.08
N ILE A 10 1.97 4.34 0.09
CA ILE A 10 3.12 5.25 -0.07
C ILE A 10 2.79 6.67 0.39
N ILE A 11 1.54 7.11 0.19
CA ILE A 11 1.10 8.45 0.61
C ILE A 11 0.85 8.45 2.12
N PRO A 12 1.47 9.38 2.89
CA PRO A 12 1.26 9.47 4.33
C PRO A 12 -0.22 9.64 4.73
N PRO A 13 -0.69 8.96 5.80
CA PRO A 13 0.05 8.05 6.68
C PRO A 13 0.21 6.64 6.08
N SER A 14 1.43 6.12 6.18
CA SER A 14 1.74 4.75 5.76
C SER A 14 2.17 3.93 6.97
N ILE A 15 1.36 2.94 7.34
CA ILE A 15 1.73 1.97 8.39
C ILE A 15 3.07 1.28 8.07
N PRO A 16 3.32 0.83 6.82
CA PRO A 16 4.63 0.30 6.43
C PRO A 16 5.81 1.24 6.71
N LEU A 17 5.69 2.54 6.39
CA LEU A 17 6.75 3.52 6.68
C LEU A 17 6.96 3.73 8.18
N ILE A 18 5.88 3.74 8.98
CA ILE A 18 5.98 3.81 10.45
C ILE A 18 6.74 2.60 10.99
N LEU A 19 6.36 1.40 10.56
CA LEU A 19 7.00 0.16 11.01
C LEU A 19 8.46 0.09 10.61
N TYR A 20 8.80 0.50 9.38
CA TYR A 20 10.17 0.60 8.93
C TYR A 20 10.96 1.57 9.82
N GLY A 21 10.45 2.77 10.07
CA GLY A 21 11.09 3.76 10.95
C GLY A 21 11.31 3.24 12.37
N ILE A 22 10.36 2.47 12.92
CA ILE A 22 10.48 1.84 14.24
C ILE A 22 11.58 0.79 14.26
N VAL A 23 11.62 -0.15 13.29
CA VAL A 23 12.61 -1.25 13.31
C VAL A 23 14.01 -0.82 12.88
N THR A 24 14.12 0.29 12.15
CA THR A 24 15.40 0.85 11.71
C THR A 24 15.89 2.03 12.56
N GLU A 25 15.11 2.41 13.56
CA GLU A 25 15.36 3.56 14.44
C GLU A 25 15.60 4.87 13.65
N LYS A 26 14.90 5.04 12.52
CA LYS A 26 14.98 6.25 11.68
C LYS A 26 13.75 7.13 11.85
N SER A 27 13.93 8.42 11.57
CA SER A 27 12.88 9.42 11.70
C SER A 27 11.66 9.11 10.84
N ILE A 28 10.50 8.94 11.48
CA ILE A 28 9.21 8.70 10.79
C ILE A 28 8.78 9.96 10.01
N SER A 29 9.05 11.16 10.53
CA SER A 29 8.72 12.41 9.83
C SER A 29 9.48 12.53 8.52
N ASP A 30 10.74 12.10 8.50
CA ASP A 30 11.58 12.19 7.32
C ASP A 30 11.14 11.13 6.29
N LEU A 31 10.80 9.92 6.74
CA LEU A 31 10.20 8.88 5.88
C LEU A 31 8.89 9.34 5.24
N PHE A 32 8.01 10.01 5.99
CA PHE A 32 6.80 10.58 5.41
C PHE A 32 7.10 11.67 4.39
N THR A 33 8.03 12.56 4.71
CA THR A 33 8.45 13.65 3.81
C THR A 33 9.07 13.09 2.52
N ALA A 34 9.90 12.05 2.63
CA ALA A 34 10.48 11.33 1.49
C ALA A 34 9.45 10.61 0.63
N GLY A 35 8.34 10.15 1.22
CA GLY A 35 7.27 9.46 0.50
C GLY A 35 6.40 10.38 -0.37
N ILE A 36 6.39 11.69 -0.12
CA ILE A 36 5.52 12.65 -0.82
C ILE A 36 5.84 12.70 -2.32
N VAL A 37 7.10 12.94 -2.69
CA VAL A 37 7.48 13.10 -4.11
C VAL A 37 7.28 11.79 -4.90
N PRO A 38 7.75 10.61 -4.43
CA PRO A 38 7.46 9.33 -5.08
C PRO A 38 5.96 9.02 -5.15
N GLY A 39 5.20 9.34 -4.10
CA GLY A 39 3.75 9.15 -4.07
C GLY A 39 3.01 10.01 -5.08
N ILE A 40 3.39 11.29 -5.22
CA ILE A 40 2.85 12.19 -6.25
C ILE A 40 3.24 11.69 -7.64
N LEU A 41 4.49 11.26 -7.85
CA LEU A 41 4.97 10.73 -9.12
C LEU A 41 4.16 9.48 -9.54
N LEU A 42 3.98 8.52 -8.64
CA LEU A 42 3.14 7.34 -8.88
C LEU A 42 1.70 7.74 -9.20
N THR A 43 1.12 8.65 -8.41
CA THR A 43 -0.25 9.12 -8.63
C THR A 43 -0.40 9.78 -10.00
N ALA A 44 0.57 10.60 -10.41
CA ALA A 44 0.58 11.25 -11.71
C ALA A 44 0.70 10.24 -12.85
N VAL A 45 1.64 9.30 -12.77
CA VAL A 45 1.85 8.27 -13.81
C VAL A 45 0.62 7.38 -13.96
N LEU A 46 0.06 6.88 -12.85
CA LEU A 46 -1.14 6.04 -12.89
C LEU A 46 -2.37 6.84 -13.33
N GLY A 47 -2.48 8.11 -12.92
CA GLY A 47 -3.55 9.01 -13.32
C GLY A 47 -3.53 9.32 -14.82
N VAL A 48 -2.36 9.64 -15.38
CA VAL A 48 -2.18 9.87 -16.82
C VAL A 48 -2.52 8.61 -17.61
N TYR A 49 -2.07 7.44 -17.17
CA TYR A 49 -2.42 6.18 -17.81
C TYR A 49 -3.94 5.90 -17.76
N ALA A 50 -4.58 6.16 -16.62
CA ALA A 50 -6.03 6.00 -16.48
C ALA A 50 -6.81 6.96 -17.40
N LEU A 51 -6.37 8.21 -17.52
CA LEU A 51 -6.98 9.18 -18.45
C LEU A 51 -6.78 8.76 -19.91
N TRP A 52 -5.59 8.29 -20.25
CA TRP A 52 -5.25 7.86 -21.60
C TRP A 52 -6.07 6.64 -22.03
N MET A 53 -6.22 5.63 -21.16
CA MET A 53 -7.03 4.44 -21.46
C MET A 53 -8.52 4.77 -21.56
N ASN A 54 -9.02 5.71 -20.76
CA ASN A 54 -10.43 6.09 -20.68
C ASN A 54 -10.83 7.25 -21.61
N ARG A 55 -9.94 7.74 -22.47
CA ARG A 55 -10.18 8.88 -23.37
C ARG A 55 -11.36 8.72 -24.33
N HIS A 56 -11.84 7.50 -24.53
CA HIS A 56 -12.95 7.17 -25.41
C HIS A 56 -14.32 7.24 -24.72
N LEU A 57 -14.36 7.44 -23.40
CA LEU A 57 -15.62 7.58 -22.66
C LEU A 57 -16.20 8.99 -22.86
N PRO A 58 -17.54 9.11 -22.98
CA PRO A 58 -18.19 10.40 -23.15
C PRO A 58 -17.94 11.29 -21.92
N SER A 59 -17.42 12.50 -22.15
CA SER A 59 -17.25 13.48 -21.08
C SER A 59 -18.60 14.06 -20.66
N LYS A 60 -18.82 14.19 -19.35
CA LYS A 60 -19.94 14.98 -18.82
C LYS A 60 -19.50 16.44 -18.71
N PRO A 61 -20.39 17.41 -18.99
CA PRO A 61 -20.06 18.83 -18.83
C PRO A 61 -19.71 19.15 -17.37
N TRP A 62 -18.76 20.07 -17.19
CA TRP A 62 -18.29 20.48 -15.87
C TRP A 62 -19.31 21.42 -15.20
N GLU A 63 -20.10 20.89 -14.28
CA GLU A 63 -21.10 21.67 -13.55
C GLU A 63 -20.62 22.05 -12.15
N PHE A 64 -20.13 23.28 -11.98
CA PHE A 64 -19.69 23.82 -10.69
C PHE A 64 -20.75 23.73 -9.59
N HIS A 65 -22.03 23.88 -9.96
CA HIS A 65 -23.14 23.75 -9.03
C HIS A 65 -23.28 22.31 -8.51
N ALA A 66 -23.17 21.31 -9.39
CA ALA A 66 -23.20 19.90 -9.00
C ALA A 66 -22.03 19.54 -8.08
N ILE A 67 -20.83 20.08 -8.33
CA ILE A 67 -19.66 19.90 -7.46
C ILE A 67 -19.90 20.52 -6.08
N ALA A 68 -20.41 21.75 -6.01
CA ALA A 68 -20.67 22.40 -4.73
C ALA A 68 -21.75 21.68 -3.90
N VAL A 69 -22.81 21.19 -4.56
CA VAL A 69 -23.86 20.39 -3.91
C VAL A 69 -23.30 19.05 -3.44
N ALA A 70 -22.48 18.36 -4.25
CA ALA A 70 -21.83 17.11 -3.89
C ALA A 70 -20.88 17.30 -2.70
N LEU A 71 -20.06 18.36 -2.71
CA LEU A 71 -19.14 18.68 -1.61
C LEU A 71 -19.90 18.96 -0.31
N ARG A 72 -21.00 19.71 -0.38
CA ARG A 72 -21.83 20.01 0.79
C ARG A 72 -22.52 18.75 1.35
N ARG A 73 -22.96 17.84 0.49
CA ARG A 73 -23.56 16.55 0.91
C ARG A 73 -22.52 15.56 1.45
N GLY A 74 -21.31 15.59 0.90
CA GLY A 74 -20.21 14.71 1.26
C GLY A 74 -19.31 15.22 2.39
N ILE A 75 -19.53 16.42 2.93
CA ILE A 75 -18.62 17.06 3.90
C ILE A 75 -18.40 16.18 5.15
N TRP A 76 -19.44 15.48 5.59
CA TRP A 76 -19.38 14.58 6.73
C TRP A 76 -18.57 13.31 6.42
N ALA A 77 -18.71 12.76 5.21
CA ALA A 77 -17.86 11.65 4.77
C ALA A 77 -16.39 12.10 4.60
N LEU A 78 -16.16 13.34 4.18
CA LEU A 78 -14.83 13.90 3.98
C LEU A 78 -14.08 14.19 5.29
N LEU A 79 -14.81 14.35 6.40
CA LEU A 79 -14.25 14.46 7.74
C LEU A 79 -13.75 13.12 8.29
N LEU A 80 -14.15 11.98 7.71
CA LEU A 80 -13.77 10.65 8.20
C LEU A 80 -12.24 10.43 8.13
N PRO A 81 -11.54 10.71 7.01
CA PRO A 81 -10.07 10.73 7.00
C PRO A 81 -9.50 11.71 8.03
N VAL A 82 -10.06 12.91 8.21
CA VAL A 82 -9.53 13.89 9.17
C VAL A 82 -9.60 13.38 10.61
N VAL A 83 -10.68 12.71 10.99
CA VAL A 83 -10.85 12.10 12.31
C VAL A 83 -9.87 10.94 12.51
N LEU A 84 -9.71 10.09 11.49
CA LEU A 84 -8.80 8.94 11.51
C LEU A 84 -7.34 9.40 11.60
N LEU A 85 -6.93 10.28 10.70
CA LEU A 85 -5.59 10.83 10.61
C LEU A 85 -5.26 11.70 11.82
N GLY A 86 -6.17 12.60 12.18
CA GLY A 86 -6.03 13.47 13.33
C GLY A 86 -5.84 12.66 14.61
N GLY A 87 -6.65 11.62 14.83
CA GLY A 87 -6.53 10.76 16.01
C GLY A 87 -5.23 9.95 16.08
N ILE A 88 -4.74 9.45 14.93
CA ILE A 88 -3.47 8.74 14.85
C ILE A 88 -2.28 9.71 15.07
N TYR A 89 -2.26 10.85 14.37
CA TYR A 89 -1.14 11.80 14.44
C TYR A 89 -1.03 12.54 15.77
N THR A 90 -2.15 12.74 16.46
CA THR A 90 -2.16 13.32 17.80
C THR A 90 -1.80 12.31 18.89
N GLY A 91 -1.63 11.03 18.55
CA GLY A 91 -1.27 9.96 19.48
C GLY A 91 -2.41 9.52 20.40
N TYR A 92 -3.64 10.03 20.20
CA TYR A 92 -4.79 9.64 20.99
C TYR A 92 -5.29 8.23 20.65
N PHE A 93 -5.13 7.78 19.40
CA PHE A 93 -5.59 6.46 18.95
C PHE A 93 -4.48 5.67 18.26
N SER A 94 -4.41 4.37 18.56
CA SER A 94 -3.74 3.37 17.73
C SER A 94 -4.54 3.07 16.45
N ALA A 95 -3.95 2.37 15.48
CA ALA A 95 -4.62 2.05 14.21
C ALA A 95 -5.91 1.22 14.41
N THR A 96 -5.90 0.28 15.36
CA THR A 96 -7.08 -0.55 15.68
C THR A 96 -8.17 0.25 16.38
N GLU A 97 -7.79 1.18 17.26
CA GLU A 97 -8.74 2.09 17.92
C GLU A 97 -9.31 3.10 16.93
N ALA A 98 -8.48 3.64 16.04
CA ALA A 98 -8.90 4.56 15.00
C ALA A 98 -9.90 3.88 14.04
N ALA A 99 -9.73 2.59 13.74
CA ALA A 99 -10.72 1.82 12.98
C ALA A 99 -12.06 1.69 13.72
N ALA A 100 -12.04 1.44 15.04
CA ALA A 100 -13.26 1.39 15.86
C ALA A 100 -13.97 2.75 15.93
N VAL A 101 -13.22 3.83 16.10
CA VAL A 101 -13.74 5.21 16.09
C VAL A 101 -14.31 5.56 14.71
N ALA A 102 -13.60 5.20 13.63
CA ALA A 102 -14.08 5.43 12.26
C ALA A 102 -15.37 4.66 11.97
N LEU A 103 -15.50 3.42 12.44
CA LEU A 103 -16.75 2.65 12.35
C LEU A 103 -17.89 3.34 13.10
N GLY A 104 -17.64 3.77 14.34
CA GLY A 104 -18.62 4.51 15.13
C GLY A 104 -19.06 5.81 14.47
N TYR A 105 -18.10 6.56 13.91
CA TYR A 105 -18.34 7.80 13.18
C TYR A 105 -19.13 7.57 11.89
N ALA A 106 -18.77 6.56 11.10
CA ALA A 106 -19.47 6.17 9.88
C ALA A 106 -20.93 5.78 10.18
N LEU A 107 -21.15 4.95 11.21
CA LEU A 107 -22.49 4.59 11.66
C LEU A 107 -23.29 5.80 12.12
N PHE A 108 -22.66 6.72 12.86
CA PHE A 108 -23.32 7.95 13.30
C PHE A 108 -23.77 8.82 12.11
N ILE A 109 -22.90 9.04 11.12
CA ILE A 109 -23.25 9.81 9.93
C ILE A 109 -24.37 9.13 9.14
N GLU A 110 -24.22 7.85 8.85
CA GLU A 110 -25.15 7.11 8.00
C GLU A 110 -26.55 7.00 8.61
N ILE A 111 -26.63 6.82 9.93
CA ILE A 111 -27.90 6.72 10.66
C ILE A 111 -28.53 8.11 10.91
N PHE A 112 -27.75 9.08 11.39
CA PHE A 112 -28.31 10.35 11.87
C PHE A 112 -28.26 11.49 10.86
N VAL A 113 -27.23 11.55 10.02
CA VAL A 113 -26.98 12.65 9.07
C VAL A 113 -27.56 12.34 7.70
N HIS A 114 -27.10 11.26 7.06
CA HIS A 114 -27.63 10.83 5.76
C HIS A 114 -28.99 10.15 5.90
N ARG A 115 -29.25 9.50 7.05
CA ARG A 115 -30.48 8.76 7.33
C ARG A 115 -30.76 7.67 6.30
N GLU A 116 -29.69 7.09 5.76
CA GLU A 116 -29.72 6.07 4.72
C GLU A 116 -29.64 4.65 5.31
N MET A 117 -29.15 4.49 6.54
CA MET A 117 -29.06 3.19 7.22
C MET A 117 -30.01 3.04 8.42
N ARG A 118 -30.72 1.91 8.46
CA ARG A 118 -31.39 1.39 9.67
C ARG A 118 -30.53 0.33 10.35
N VAL A 119 -30.83 0.03 11.62
CA VAL A 119 -30.14 -1.04 12.38
C VAL A 119 -30.19 -2.40 11.66
N ARG A 120 -31.27 -2.67 10.92
CA ARG A 120 -31.41 -3.89 10.13
C ARG A 120 -30.49 -3.92 8.92
N ASP A 121 -30.25 -2.77 8.30
CA ASP A 121 -29.33 -2.63 7.17
C ASP A 121 -27.89 -2.85 7.65
N PHE A 122 -27.53 -2.32 8.83
CA PHE A 122 -26.24 -2.62 9.46
C PHE A 122 -26.01 -4.13 9.65
N PHE A 123 -27.02 -4.86 10.16
CA PHE A 123 -26.91 -6.31 10.32
C PHE A 123 -26.78 -7.03 8.96
N ASN A 124 -27.59 -6.64 7.97
CA ASN A 124 -27.53 -7.22 6.63
C ASN A 124 -26.15 -6.98 5.98
N THR A 125 -25.65 -5.75 6.02
CA THR A 125 -24.32 -5.38 5.52
C THR A 125 -23.21 -6.14 6.25
N SER A 126 -23.34 -6.33 7.56
CA SER A 126 -22.39 -7.12 8.36
C SER A 126 -22.38 -8.59 7.93
N VAL A 127 -23.56 -9.18 7.70
CA VAL A 127 -23.68 -10.57 7.22
C VAL A 127 -23.14 -10.72 5.80
N GLU A 128 -23.41 -9.77 4.90
CA GLU A 128 -22.85 -9.78 3.55
C GLU A 128 -21.32 -9.65 3.56
N THR A 129 -20.79 -8.74 4.40
CA THR A 129 -19.35 -8.59 4.61
C THR A 129 -18.74 -9.88 5.18
N ALA A 130 -19.38 -10.50 6.17
CA ALA A 130 -18.94 -11.78 6.73
C ALA A 130 -18.96 -12.92 5.70
N LYS A 131 -19.96 -12.96 4.80
CA LYS A 131 -20.00 -13.93 3.69
C LYS A 131 -18.86 -13.71 2.72
N LEU A 132 -18.60 -12.46 2.32
CA LEU A 132 -17.48 -12.11 1.44
C LEU A 132 -16.14 -12.50 2.06
N LEU A 133 -15.90 -12.13 3.33
CA LEU A 133 -14.71 -12.53 4.07
C LEU A 133 -14.62 -14.06 4.25
N GLY A 134 -15.76 -14.72 4.48
CA GLY A 134 -15.83 -16.17 4.59
C GLY A 134 -15.46 -16.90 3.29
N THR A 135 -15.85 -16.37 2.12
CA THR A 135 -15.42 -16.91 0.82
C THR A 135 -13.93 -16.71 0.56
N LEU A 136 -13.35 -15.63 1.10
CA LEU A 136 -11.92 -15.34 1.04
C LEU A 136 -11.09 -16.21 1.97
N PHE A 137 -11.66 -16.60 3.12
CA PHE A 137 -10.93 -17.22 4.21
C PHE A 137 -10.12 -18.47 3.81
N PRO A 138 -10.63 -19.43 3.03
CA PRO A 138 -9.84 -20.59 2.61
C PRO A 138 -8.64 -20.22 1.73
N ILE A 139 -8.81 -19.26 0.81
CA ILE A 139 -7.76 -18.82 -0.11
C ILE A 139 -6.65 -18.12 0.69
N VAL A 140 -7.04 -17.20 1.59
CA VAL A 140 -6.11 -16.48 2.45
C VAL A 140 -5.43 -17.42 3.43
N ALA A 141 -6.12 -18.42 3.99
CA ALA A 141 -5.53 -19.40 4.90
C ALA A 141 -4.39 -20.18 4.24
N VAL A 142 -4.58 -20.69 3.01
CA VAL A 142 -3.53 -21.39 2.25
C VAL A 142 -2.35 -20.46 1.95
N ALA A 143 -2.62 -19.22 1.54
CA ALA A 143 -1.59 -18.20 1.31
C ALA A 143 -0.76 -17.93 2.58
N LEU A 144 -1.42 -17.76 3.73
CA LEU A 144 -0.77 -17.54 5.01
C LEU A 144 0.00 -18.77 5.51
N SER A 145 -0.43 -19.99 5.17
CA SER A 145 0.34 -21.21 5.46
C SER A 145 1.66 -21.24 4.69
N ILE A 146 1.67 -20.87 3.41
CA ILE A 146 2.91 -20.77 2.60
C ILE A 146 3.84 -19.73 3.21
N LYS A 147 3.31 -18.55 3.57
CA LYS A 147 4.07 -17.53 4.31
C LYS A 147 4.71 -18.12 5.56
N SER A 148 3.92 -18.80 6.41
CA SER A 148 4.41 -19.36 7.67
C SER A 148 5.55 -20.36 7.45
N LEU A 149 5.45 -21.20 6.42
CA LEU A 149 6.50 -22.16 6.06
C LEU A 149 7.80 -21.43 5.69
N LEU A 150 7.72 -20.44 4.80
CA LEU A 150 8.89 -19.66 4.35
C LEU A 150 9.56 -18.90 5.50
N THR A 151 8.76 -18.39 6.45
CA THR A 151 9.27 -17.72 7.64
C THR A 151 9.97 -18.70 8.59
N VAL A 152 9.40 -19.89 8.82
CA VAL A 152 10.01 -20.93 9.69
C VAL A 152 11.34 -21.43 9.10
N GLU A 153 11.38 -21.65 7.79
CA GLU A 153 12.59 -22.03 7.06
C GLU A 153 13.58 -20.87 6.87
N GLN A 154 13.26 -19.68 7.39
CA GLN A 154 14.09 -18.47 7.29
C GLN A 154 14.53 -18.12 5.86
N VAL A 155 13.72 -18.49 4.86
CA VAL A 155 14.05 -18.27 3.44
C VAL A 155 14.36 -16.80 3.13
N PRO A 156 13.58 -15.80 3.62
CA PRO A 156 13.90 -14.39 3.38
C PRO A 156 15.27 -13.98 3.94
N HIS A 157 15.64 -14.52 5.11
CA HIS A 157 16.91 -14.22 5.76
C HIS A 157 18.09 -14.80 4.97
N ALA A 158 18.01 -16.07 4.58
CA ALA A 158 19.04 -16.73 3.79
C ALA A 158 19.26 -16.05 2.43
N LEU A 159 18.19 -15.62 1.75
CA LEU A 159 18.29 -14.90 0.48
C LEU A 159 18.98 -13.54 0.63
N ALA A 160 18.72 -12.84 1.73
CA ALA A 160 19.34 -11.57 2.02
C ALA A 160 20.83 -11.70 2.35
N GLU A 161 21.23 -12.71 3.12
CA GLU A 161 22.65 -13.03 3.35
C GLU A 161 23.35 -13.38 2.04
N TRP A 162 22.70 -14.20 1.20
CA TRP A 162 23.23 -14.58 -0.10
C TRP A 162 23.51 -13.36 -1.00
N ILE A 163 22.60 -12.38 -1.02
CA ILE A 163 22.81 -11.11 -1.75
C ILE A 163 24.02 -10.36 -1.21
N GLY A 164 24.21 -10.33 0.11
CA GLY A 164 25.40 -9.75 0.73
C GLY A 164 26.73 -10.34 0.22
N THR A 165 26.73 -11.59 -0.25
CA THR A 165 27.94 -12.25 -0.80
C THR A 165 28.20 -11.97 -2.29
N ILE A 166 27.16 -11.64 -3.06
CA ILE A 166 27.24 -11.46 -4.52
C ILE A 166 27.50 -9.99 -4.89
N VAL A 167 26.98 -9.09 -4.07
CA VAL A 167 27.02 -7.66 -4.35
C VAL A 167 28.42 -7.10 -4.12
N SER A 168 28.93 -6.35 -5.09
CA SER A 168 30.24 -5.71 -5.07
C SER A 168 30.17 -4.19 -5.27
N ASP A 169 29.05 -3.66 -5.77
CA ASP A 169 28.85 -2.24 -6.01
C ASP A 169 27.43 -1.78 -5.59
N PRO A 170 27.24 -0.47 -5.30
CA PRO A 170 25.95 0.07 -4.84
C PRO A 170 24.79 -0.12 -5.81
N VAL A 171 25.05 -0.13 -7.12
CA VAL A 171 24.02 -0.27 -8.15
C VAL A 171 23.54 -1.72 -8.22
N THR A 172 24.46 -2.67 -8.21
CA THR A 172 24.16 -4.10 -8.14
C THR A 172 23.45 -4.44 -6.83
N PHE A 173 23.79 -3.78 -5.72
CA PHE A 173 23.06 -3.93 -4.45
C PHE A 173 21.59 -3.55 -4.62
N LEU A 174 21.33 -2.33 -5.12
CA LEU A 174 19.98 -1.81 -5.26
C LEU A 174 19.13 -2.66 -6.22
N LEU A 175 19.73 -3.13 -7.32
CA LEU A 175 19.06 -4.03 -8.27
C LEU A 175 18.75 -5.39 -7.64
N ALA A 176 19.73 -6.03 -6.99
CA ALA A 176 19.54 -7.32 -6.34
C ALA A 176 18.48 -7.24 -5.22
N MET A 177 18.51 -6.15 -4.45
CA MET A 177 17.53 -5.87 -3.41
C MET A 177 16.13 -5.66 -3.99
N ASN A 178 15.97 -4.88 -5.06
CA ASN A 178 14.66 -4.73 -5.72
C ASN A 178 14.10 -6.09 -6.15
N VAL A 179 14.91 -6.91 -6.82
CA VAL A 179 14.48 -8.25 -7.25
C VAL A 179 14.11 -9.13 -6.05
N LEU A 180 14.91 -9.11 -4.99
CA LEU A 180 14.60 -9.84 -3.75
C LEU A 180 13.29 -9.40 -3.14
N LEU A 181 13.10 -8.09 -2.95
CA LEU A 181 11.93 -7.54 -2.29
C LEU A 181 10.66 -7.77 -3.11
N LEU A 182 10.75 -7.74 -4.44
CA LEU A 182 9.65 -8.15 -5.32
C LEU A 182 9.30 -9.62 -5.13
N LEU A 183 10.30 -10.51 -5.15
CA LEU A 183 10.08 -11.94 -4.97
C LEU A 183 9.50 -12.25 -3.59
N VAL A 184 10.06 -11.69 -2.53
CA VAL A 184 9.57 -11.90 -1.16
C VAL A 184 8.19 -11.27 -0.98
N GLY A 185 7.95 -10.08 -1.50
CA GLY A 185 6.66 -9.39 -1.44
C GLY A 185 5.52 -10.14 -2.13
N CYS A 186 5.84 -11.06 -3.05
CA CYS A 186 4.86 -11.95 -3.67
C CYS A 186 4.33 -13.05 -2.73
N PHE A 187 5.03 -13.38 -1.65
CA PHE A 187 4.68 -14.47 -0.72
C PHE A 187 4.45 -14.00 0.71
N ILE A 188 5.12 -12.92 1.13
CA ILE A 188 5.14 -12.42 2.50
C ILE A 188 4.45 -11.07 2.55
N ASP A 189 3.65 -10.84 3.60
CA ASP A 189 3.00 -9.54 3.79
C ASP A 189 4.00 -8.40 4.05
N VAL A 190 3.63 -7.17 3.66
CA VAL A 190 4.49 -5.97 3.76
C VAL A 190 5.02 -5.79 5.18
N ILE A 191 4.16 -5.97 6.19
CA ILE A 191 4.52 -5.79 7.60
C ILE A 191 5.62 -6.79 7.99
N SER A 192 5.39 -8.08 7.77
CA SER A 192 6.35 -9.12 8.13
C SER A 192 7.66 -8.98 7.34
N ALA A 193 7.58 -8.62 6.06
CA ALA A 193 8.76 -8.38 5.23
C ALA A 193 9.60 -7.21 5.75
N ILE A 194 8.98 -6.11 6.17
CA ILE A 194 9.68 -4.95 6.76
C ILE A 194 10.36 -5.33 8.08
N LEU A 195 9.67 -6.05 8.96
CA LEU A 195 10.23 -6.45 10.25
C LEU A 195 11.45 -7.37 10.11
N ILE A 196 11.44 -8.26 9.11
CA ILE A 196 12.52 -9.23 8.89
C ILE A 196 13.65 -8.64 8.05
N LEU A 197 13.32 -8.09 6.88
CA LEU A 197 14.31 -7.66 5.89
C LEU A 197 14.78 -6.22 6.11
N GLY A 198 14.01 -5.37 6.79
CA GLY A 198 14.34 -3.95 6.96
C GLY A 198 15.70 -3.74 7.62
N PRO A 199 15.92 -4.27 8.84
CA PRO A 199 17.20 -4.16 9.54
C PRO A 199 18.35 -4.82 8.77
N LEU A 200 18.09 -5.96 8.12
CA LEU A 200 19.09 -6.72 7.39
C LEU A 200 19.57 -5.99 6.13
N MET A 201 18.63 -5.44 5.35
CA MET A 201 18.95 -4.63 4.17
C MET A 201 19.60 -3.31 4.57
N LEU A 202 19.17 -2.70 5.68
CA LEU A 202 19.80 -1.48 6.18
C LEU A 202 21.27 -1.71 6.54
N GLY A 203 21.58 -2.78 7.26
CA GLY A 203 22.96 -3.12 7.62
C GLY A 203 23.88 -3.24 6.41
N ILE A 204 23.39 -3.81 5.31
CA ILE A 204 24.16 -3.91 4.06
C ILE A 204 24.19 -2.55 3.33
N ALA A 205 23.06 -1.85 3.26
CA ALA A 205 22.92 -0.57 2.57
C ALA A 205 23.84 0.53 3.15
N GLU A 206 24.03 0.56 4.47
CA GLU A 206 24.91 1.53 5.13
C GLU A 206 26.38 1.31 4.73
N THR A 207 26.81 0.08 4.41
CA THR A 207 28.17 -0.19 3.91
C THR A 207 28.42 0.40 2.52
N TYR A 208 27.36 0.51 1.71
CA TYR A 208 27.40 1.11 0.38
C TYR A 208 27.06 2.61 0.38
N GLY A 209 26.89 3.22 1.55
CA GLY A 209 26.60 4.65 1.69
C GLY A 209 25.18 5.05 1.24
N ILE A 210 24.25 4.09 1.18
CA ILE A 210 22.86 4.36 0.78
C ILE A 210 22.11 4.99 1.95
N ASN A 211 21.35 6.05 1.66
CA ASN A 211 20.57 6.73 2.69
C ASN A 211 19.46 5.81 3.24
N PRO A 212 19.35 5.61 4.57
CA PRO A 212 18.35 4.74 5.19
C PRO A 212 16.89 5.12 4.89
N ILE A 213 16.62 6.40 4.70
CA ILE A 213 15.28 6.91 4.38
C ILE A 213 14.93 6.55 2.93
N HIS A 214 15.88 6.74 2.02
CA HIS A 214 15.71 6.34 0.62
C HIS A 214 15.49 4.83 0.48
N LEU A 215 16.25 4.03 1.23
CA LEU A 215 16.06 2.59 1.34
C LEU A 215 14.65 2.22 1.80
N GLY A 216 14.12 2.91 2.80
CA GLY A 216 12.75 2.70 3.30
C GLY A 216 11.69 2.95 2.23
N ILE A 217 11.85 4.01 1.43
CA ILE A 217 10.94 4.30 0.32
C ILE A 217 11.01 3.19 -0.75
N ILE A 218 12.22 2.82 -1.18
CA ILE A 218 12.41 1.74 -2.15
C ILE A 218 11.76 0.45 -1.63
N MET A 219 11.96 0.14 -0.35
CA MET A 219 11.42 -1.07 0.27
C MET A 219 9.90 -1.10 0.26
N VAL A 220 9.24 0.00 0.65
CA VAL A 220 7.78 0.09 0.66
C VAL A 220 7.20 -0.03 -0.76
N ILE A 221 7.81 0.62 -1.76
CA ILE A 221 7.36 0.52 -3.16
C ILE A 221 7.51 -0.92 -3.68
N ASN A 222 8.64 -1.59 -3.43
CA ASN A 222 8.82 -2.99 -3.87
C ASN A 222 7.78 -3.92 -3.27
N LEU A 223 7.55 -3.82 -1.96
CA LEU A 223 6.62 -4.70 -1.25
C LEU A 223 5.17 -4.43 -1.68
N GLU A 224 4.84 -3.18 -2.02
CA GLU A 224 3.55 -2.81 -2.62
C GLU A 224 3.35 -3.45 -3.99
N VAL A 225 4.38 -3.45 -4.85
CA VAL A 225 4.34 -4.17 -6.13
C VAL A 225 4.20 -5.67 -5.91
N GLY A 226 4.90 -6.24 -4.93
CA GLY A 226 4.78 -7.66 -4.55
C GLY A 226 3.34 -8.04 -4.18
N PHE A 227 2.62 -7.15 -3.49
CA PHE A 227 1.21 -7.35 -3.13
C PHE A 227 0.26 -7.39 -4.32
N LEU A 228 0.66 -6.77 -5.44
CA LEU A 228 -0.06 -6.76 -6.70
C LEU A 228 0.41 -7.85 -7.67
N THR A 229 1.47 -8.59 -7.36
CA THR A 229 2.10 -9.54 -8.28
C THR A 229 1.71 -10.99 -7.95
N PRO A 230 1.36 -11.83 -8.95
CA PRO A 230 1.16 -13.27 -8.74
C PRO A 230 2.45 -13.93 -8.23
N PRO A 231 2.40 -14.96 -7.34
CA PRO A 231 1.37 -15.99 -7.26
C PRO A 231 0.37 -15.87 -6.09
N VAL A 232 0.71 -15.18 -4.99
CA VAL A 232 -0.23 -14.95 -3.88
C VAL A 232 -0.97 -13.62 -4.06
N GLY A 233 -0.24 -12.50 -4.16
CA GLY A 233 -0.78 -11.16 -4.41
C GLY A 233 -2.07 -10.87 -3.63
N LEU A 234 -1.97 -10.60 -2.31
CA LEU A 234 -3.15 -10.45 -1.44
C LEU A 234 -4.15 -9.39 -1.95
N ASN A 235 -3.66 -8.32 -2.58
CA ASN A 235 -4.54 -7.31 -3.19
C ASN A 235 -5.30 -7.87 -4.40
N LEU A 236 -4.69 -8.77 -5.18
CA LEU A 236 -5.37 -9.48 -6.27
C LEU A 236 -6.44 -10.43 -5.74
N ILE A 237 -6.17 -11.16 -4.65
CA ILE A 237 -7.14 -12.06 -4.02
C ILE A 237 -8.37 -11.27 -3.53
N VAL A 238 -8.15 -10.19 -2.77
CA VAL A 238 -9.25 -9.33 -2.29
C VAL A 238 -10.01 -8.69 -3.44
N ALA A 239 -9.31 -8.25 -4.49
CA ALA A 239 -9.93 -7.70 -5.68
C ALA A 239 -10.82 -8.71 -6.41
N THR A 240 -10.36 -9.94 -6.61
CA THR A 240 -11.15 -10.97 -7.30
C THR A 240 -12.48 -11.22 -6.63
N THR A 241 -12.52 -11.22 -5.30
CA THR A 241 -13.77 -11.40 -4.56
C THR A 241 -14.63 -10.14 -4.51
N ALA A 242 -14.03 -8.96 -4.45
CA ALA A 242 -14.76 -7.70 -4.48
C ALA A 242 -15.47 -7.49 -5.84
N PHE A 243 -14.77 -7.78 -6.94
CA PHE A 243 -15.32 -7.70 -8.29
C PHE A 243 -16.09 -8.95 -8.72
N ARG A 244 -16.01 -10.05 -7.97
CA ARG A 244 -16.56 -11.37 -8.30
C ARG A 244 -16.10 -11.86 -9.69
N GLU A 245 -14.82 -11.64 -9.98
CA GLU A 245 -14.19 -11.95 -11.26
C GLU A 245 -13.10 -13.01 -11.11
N SER A 246 -12.76 -13.68 -12.23
CA SER A 246 -11.70 -14.69 -12.22
C SER A 246 -10.33 -14.12 -11.88
N PHE A 247 -9.52 -14.86 -11.10
CA PHE A 247 -8.18 -14.45 -10.71
C PHE A 247 -7.29 -14.09 -11.90
N LEU A 248 -7.32 -14.92 -12.96
CA LEU A 248 -6.52 -14.67 -14.15
C LEU A 248 -6.90 -13.35 -14.86
N LEU A 249 -8.20 -12.99 -14.88
CA LEU A 249 -8.65 -11.73 -15.45
C LEU A 249 -8.12 -10.54 -14.64
N VAL A 250 -8.22 -10.61 -13.31
CA VAL A 250 -7.71 -9.56 -12.42
C VAL A 250 -6.19 -9.43 -12.53
N CYS A 251 -5.44 -10.53 -12.57
CA CYS A 251 -3.99 -10.51 -12.80
C CYS A 251 -3.65 -9.78 -14.11
N ARG A 252 -4.29 -10.17 -15.22
CA ARG A 252 -4.04 -9.53 -16.52
C ARG A 252 -4.42 -8.05 -16.54
N ALA A 253 -5.46 -7.66 -15.82
CA ALA A 253 -5.89 -6.27 -15.72
C ALA A 253 -4.90 -5.40 -14.93
N VAL A 254 -4.17 -5.97 -13.96
CA VAL A 254 -3.24 -5.24 -13.10
C VAL A 254 -1.81 -5.17 -13.69
N LEU A 255 -1.44 -6.08 -14.60
CA LEU A 255 -0.14 -6.06 -15.31
C LEU A 255 0.32 -4.68 -15.82
N PRO A 256 -0.49 -3.87 -16.52
CA PRO A 256 -0.04 -2.55 -16.98
C PRO A 256 0.26 -1.60 -15.82
N PHE A 257 -0.47 -1.70 -14.71
CA PHE A 257 -0.20 -0.91 -13.52
C PHE A 257 1.10 -1.35 -12.84
N ILE A 258 1.35 -2.67 -12.74
CA ILE A 258 2.63 -3.21 -12.23
C ILE A 258 3.80 -2.68 -13.07
N ALA A 259 3.68 -2.70 -14.40
CA ALA A 259 4.74 -2.20 -15.27
C ALA A 259 5.05 -0.72 -15.05
N LEU A 260 4.01 0.10 -14.82
CA LEU A 260 4.18 1.53 -14.50
C LEU A 260 4.80 1.75 -13.12
N ILE A 261 4.36 1.02 -12.10
CA ILE A 261 4.92 1.13 -10.75
C ILE A 261 6.36 0.65 -10.74
N LEU A 262 6.70 -0.43 -11.46
CA LEU A 262 8.08 -0.89 -11.65
C LEU A 262 8.95 0.16 -12.36
N ALA A 263 8.42 0.83 -13.39
CA ALA A 263 9.15 1.90 -14.06
C ALA A 263 9.44 3.05 -13.09
N VAL A 264 8.46 3.46 -12.28
CA VAL A 264 8.66 4.50 -11.27
C VAL A 264 9.62 4.03 -10.16
N LEU A 265 9.53 2.78 -9.72
CA LEU A 265 10.45 2.18 -8.76
C LEU A 265 11.90 2.27 -9.26
N MET A 266 12.15 1.95 -10.52
CA MET A 266 13.49 2.04 -11.11
C MET A 266 13.99 3.48 -11.14
N VAL A 267 13.13 4.43 -11.49
CA VAL A 267 13.46 5.86 -11.48
C VAL A 267 13.78 6.33 -10.05
N VAL A 268 12.96 5.96 -9.06
CA VAL A 268 13.22 6.28 -7.65
C VAL A 268 14.52 5.64 -7.19
N THR A 269 14.76 4.36 -7.48
CA THR A 269 15.97 3.62 -7.10
C THR A 269 17.26 4.31 -7.57
N PHE A 270 17.29 4.81 -8.81
CA PHE A 270 18.50 5.41 -9.38
C PHE A 270 18.60 6.91 -9.16
N VAL A 271 17.53 7.56 -8.72
CA VAL A 271 17.50 9.01 -8.45
C VAL A 271 17.14 9.22 -6.98
N PRO A 272 18.12 9.10 -6.06
CA PRO A 272 17.89 9.31 -4.62
C PRO A 272 17.31 10.67 -4.29
N GLU A 273 17.56 11.67 -5.15
CA GLU A 273 17.01 13.01 -5.00
C GLU A 273 15.48 13.00 -5.01
N LEU A 274 14.82 12.07 -5.71
CA LEU A 274 13.35 11.99 -5.66
C LEU A 274 12.81 11.67 -4.27
N SER A 275 13.56 10.94 -3.44
CA SER A 275 13.18 10.69 -2.04
C SER A 275 13.79 11.71 -1.08
N LEU A 276 14.97 12.27 -1.39
CA LEU A 276 15.73 13.11 -0.47
C LEU A 276 15.53 14.62 -0.69
N PHE A 277 14.92 15.03 -1.80
CA PHE A 277 14.78 16.45 -2.19
C PHE A 277 14.08 17.30 -1.13
N LEU A 278 13.07 16.75 -0.46
CA LEU A 278 12.29 17.46 0.56
C LEU A 278 12.91 17.39 1.97
N ILE A 279 13.98 16.62 2.17
CA ILE A 279 14.66 16.43 3.46
C ILE A 279 15.97 17.24 3.55
N ARG A 280 16.54 17.59 2.40
CA ARG A 280 17.75 18.44 2.32
C ARG A 280 17.48 19.86 2.80
#